data_AF-A0A7J3A8T2-F1
#
_entry.id   AF-A0A7J3A8T2-F1
#
_cell.length_a   1.000
_cell.length_b   1.000
_cell.length_c   1.000
_cell.angle_alpha   90.00
_cell.angle_beta   90.00
_cell.angle_gamma   90.00
#
_symmetry.space_group_name_H-M   'P 1'
#
loop_
_entity.id
_entity.type
_entity.pdbx_description
1 polymer ?
#
loop_
_entity_poly.entity_id
_entity_poly.type
_entity_poly.pdbx_seq_one_letter_code
_entity_poly.pdbx_strand_id
1 'polypeptide(L)'
;MSATLLWSTQYIAVVIIGLAVSLRILYKEPKVWANKLLLLYSLLISSWSLSVFIHRTTHSLEISELLLKIGVIFFFVAQGVYLCVAFAIRSPKKWYLLVTLPAFIVSVTYLWFGEFRLIYTSFGWSYTLAGDLSSIAVRVLTNGAYNITILLALYFLYRAATNPLLKRKLNTLMYAYLIFQFIGFSITNLLLIAGADIPPFGGILHVMMFVAMSYALTIKPKATITYLQVSSLSGRYTRFLNNLLDTLPGAALGQKYLLFSQFVKETNIEPYVKYVEDQPIFTEDRPPTIVSIIEKTLNYLQEHKLISLLDSYLPVINAAYANLPAQEAQKLDEVLLRRAEFLLAGDVLYGVDGGRLMQKIEVDKSLNNVPDTEAA
;
A
#
# COMPACT_ATOMS: atom_id res chain seq x y z
N MET A 1 -3.51 -8.45 42.32
CA MET A 1 -3.18 -7.47 41.26
C MET A 1 -4.15 -6.30 41.40
N SER A 2 -3.69 -5.05 41.53
CA SER A 2 -4.62 -3.91 41.68
C SER A 2 -5.46 -3.73 40.41
N ALA A 3 -6.68 -3.23 40.54
CA ALA A 3 -7.58 -2.98 39.40
C ALA A 3 -6.91 -2.06 38.35
N THR A 4 -6.17 -1.05 38.80
CA THR A 4 -5.33 -0.17 37.97
C THR A 4 -4.35 -0.95 37.10
N LEU A 5 -3.59 -1.88 37.70
CA LEU A 5 -2.59 -2.66 36.96
C LEU A 5 -3.26 -3.59 35.95
N LEU A 6 -4.33 -4.29 36.36
CA LEU A 6 -5.11 -5.15 35.46
C LEU A 6 -5.60 -4.39 34.22
N TRP A 7 -6.29 -3.28 34.42
CA TRP A 7 -6.81 -2.48 33.32
C TRP A 7 -5.70 -1.86 32.48
N SER A 8 -4.56 -1.51 33.08
CA SER A 8 -3.46 -0.90 32.33
C SER A 8 -2.68 -1.90 31.47
N THR A 9 -2.70 -3.21 31.76
CA THR A 9 -1.98 -4.22 30.94
C THR A 9 -2.42 -4.26 29.48
N GLN A 10 -3.64 -3.80 29.14
CA GLN A 10 -4.09 -3.66 27.75
C GLN A 10 -3.11 -2.82 26.91
N TYR A 11 -2.47 -1.81 27.51
CA TYR A 11 -1.54 -0.93 26.81
C TYR A 11 -0.23 -1.64 26.48
N ILE A 12 0.20 -2.60 27.31
CA ILE A 12 1.35 -3.45 27.00
C ILE A 12 1.01 -4.40 25.85
N ALA A 13 -0.23 -4.94 25.82
CA ALA A 13 -0.68 -5.77 24.71
C ALA A 13 -0.66 -5.02 23.36
N VAL A 14 -1.01 -3.73 23.34
CA VAL A 14 -0.90 -2.87 22.14
C VAL A 14 0.54 -2.86 21.62
N VAL A 15 1.54 -2.67 22.50
CA VAL A 15 2.96 -2.62 22.12
C VAL A 15 3.38 -3.95 21.48
N ILE A 16 3.09 -5.06 22.14
CA ILE A 16 3.50 -6.40 21.68
C ILE A 16 2.86 -6.71 20.32
N ILE A 17 1.54 -6.53 20.20
CA ILE A 17 0.79 -6.89 18.99
C ILE A 17 1.15 -5.94 17.84
N GLY A 18 1.20 -4.63 18.08
CA GLY A 18 1.54 -3.65 17.04
C GLY A 18 2.92 -3.90 16.44
N LEU A 19 3.94 -4.09 17.30
CA LEU A 19 5.30 -4.35 16.85
C LEU A 19 5.40 -5.71 16.14
N ALA A 20 4.77 -6.76 16.66
CA ALA A 20 4.78 -8.08 16.02
C ALA A 20 4.18 -8.03 14.61
N VAL A 21 3.05 -7.34 14.42
CA VAL A 21 2.37 -7.21 13.12
C VAL A 21 3.23 -6.40 12.14
N SER A 22 3.72 -5.23 12.56
CA SER A 22 4.48 -4.34 11.68
C SER A 22 5.86 -4.90 11.30
N LEU A 23 6.60 -5.49 12.25
CA LEU A 23 7.89 -6.11 11.99
C LEU A 23 7.77 -7.32 11.07
N ARG A 24 6.75 -8.17 11.26
CA ARG A 24 6.50 -9.33 10.38
C ARG A 24 6.31 -8.91 8.93
N ILE A 25 5.64 -7.80 8.69
CA ILE A 25 5.35 -7.29 7.34
C ILE A 25 6.59 -6.64 6.73
N LEU A 26 7.29 -5.83 7.52
CA LEU A 26 8.54 -5.21 7.07
C LEU A 26 9.60 -6.27 6.73
N TYR A 27 9.69 -7.35 7.50
CA TYR A 27 10.61 -8.47 7.22
C TYR A 27 10.32 -9.13 5.87
N LYS A 28 9.05 -9.27 5.49
CA LYS A 28 8.65 -9.88 4.20
C LYS A 28 8.93 -8.98 3.00
N GLU A 29 8.69 -7.68 3.13
CA GLU A 29 8.81 -6.72 2.03
C GLU A 29 9.51 -5.42 2.49
N PRO A 30 10.83 -5.45 2.77
CA PRO A 30 11.55 -4.35 3.42
C PRO A 30 11.74 -3.12 2.52
N LYS A 31 11.63 -3.31 1.21
CA LYS A 31 11.80 -2.23 0.21
C LYS A 31 10.53 -1.38 0.05
N VAL A 32 9.37 -1.84 0.53
CA VAL A 32 8.08 -1.16 0.35
C VAL A 32 7.93 -0.01 1.36
N TRP A 33 7.77 1.22 0.84
CA TRP A 33 7.69 2.43 1.67
C TRP A 33 6.52 2.41 2.66
N ALA A 34 5.35 1.95 2.22
CA ALA A 34 4.16 1.88 3.07
C ALA A 34 4.37 0.97 4.30
N ASN A 35 5.18 -0.09 4.18
CA ASN A 35 5.51 -0.98 5.30
C ASN A 35 6.43 -0.30 6.34
N LYS A 36 7.35 0.57 5.88
CA LYS A 36 8.18 1.37 6.78
C LYS A 36 7.35 2.39 7.56
N LEU A 37 6.38 3.02 6.89
CA LEU A 37 5.43 3.92 7.54
C LEU A 37 4.52 3.19 8.52
N LEU A 38 4.10 1.96 8.21
CA LEU A 38 3.34 1.14 9.15
C LEU A 38 4.14 0.80 10.41
N LEU A 39 5.44 0.52 10.29
CA LEU A 39 6.32 0.35 11.45
C LEU A 39 6.43 1.66 12.25
N LEU A 40 6.63 2.81 11.58
CA LEU A 40 6.68 4.09 12.27
C LEU A 40 5.37 4.40 13.02
N TYR A 41 4.22 4.15 12.39
CA TYR A 41 2.91 4.25 13.04
C TYR A 41 2.84 3.36 14.28
N SER A 42 3.26 2.09 14.15
CA SER A 42 3.25 1.15 15.26
C SER A 42 4.17 1.57 16.40
N LEU A 43 5.35 2.12 16.11
CA LEU A 43 6.27 2.65 17.12
C LEU A 43 5.66 3.83 17.86
N LEU A 44 5.03 4.76 17.15
CA LEU A 44 4.36 5.91 17.77
C LEU A 44 3.18 5.49 18.65
N ILE A 45 2.33 4.58 18.18
CA ILE A 45 1.24 4.04 19.01
C ILE A 45 1.79 3.24 20.20
N SER A 46 2.90 2.52 20.04
CA SER A 46 3.55 1.82 21.15
C SER A 46 4.08 2.79 22.20
N SER A 47 4.70 3.89 21.77
CA SER A 47 5.17 4.94 22.68
C SER A 47 4.02 5.64 23.39
N TRP A 48 2.92 5.97 22.67
CA TRP A 48 1.69 6.46 23.30
C TRP A 48 1.18 5.48 24.35
N SER A 49 1.11 4.20 24.01
CA SER A 49 0.58 3.16 24.87
C SER A 49 1.41 2.98 26.14
N LEU A 50 2.74 2.98 26.01
CA LEU A 50 3.65 2.94 27.15
C LEU A 50 3.52 4.18 28.03
N SER A 51 3.39 5.37 27.43
CA SER A 51 3.14 6.60 28.17
C SER A 51 1.82 6.53 28.96
N VAL A 52 0.74 6.02 28.36
CA VAL A 52 -0.56 5.87 29.05
C VAL A 52 -0.48 4.82 30.16
N PHE A 53 0.22 3.71 29.93
CA PHE A 53 0.45 2.69 30.97
C PHE A 53 1.09 3.33 32.21
N ILE A 54 2.22 4.00 32.03
CA ILE A 54 2.96 4.60 33.16
C ILE A 54 2.16 5.75 33.78
N HIS A 55 1.52 6.60 32.98
CA HIS A 55 0.60 7.65 33.44
C HIS A 55 -0.45 7.11 34.40
N ARG A 56 -1.08 5.98 34.06
CA ARG A 56 -2.14 5.37 34.88
C ARG A 56 -1.58 4.71 36.14
N THR A 57 -0.42 4.08 36.08
CA THR A 57 0.11 3.25 37.19
C THR A 57 1.02 3.99 38.15
N THR A 58 1.57 5.14 37.77
CA THR A 58 2.50 5.89 38.63
C THR A 58 1.79 6.48 39.86
N HIS A 59 2.51 6.56 40.97
CA HIS A 59 2.03 7.24 42.18
C HIS A 59 2.31 8.75 42.16
N SER A 60 3.20 9.23 41.27
CA SER A 60 3.56 10.65 41.18
C SER A 60 2.67 11.39 40.18
N LEU A 61 2.04 12.48 40.64
CA LEU A 61 1.24 13.38 39.82
C LEU A 61 2.08 14.00 38.69
N GLU A 62 3.30 14.46 39.00
CA GLU A 62 4.20 15.12 38.04
C GLU A 62 4.59 14.18 36.89
N ILE A 63 4.95 12.94 37.22
CA ILE A 63 5.29 11.90 36.23
C ILE A 63 4.05 11.59 35.38
N SER A 64 2.89 11.50 36.03
CA SER A 64 1.61 11.24 35.37
C SER A 64 1.28 12.32 34.34
N GLU A 65 1.39 13.58 34.71
CA GLU A 65 1.13 14.71 33.83
C GLU A 65 2.09 14.77 32.64
N LEU A 66 3.39 14.60 32.90
CA LEU A 66 4.41 14.60 31.87
C LEU A 66 4.14 13.52 30.82
N LEU A 67 3.86 12.29 31.26
CA LEU A 67 3.63 11.19 30.32
C LEU A 67 2.29 11.27 29.60
N LEU A 68 1.25 11.86 30.20
CA LEU A 68 0.03 12.17 29.48
C LEU A 68 0.32 13.14 28.32
N LYS A 69 1.05 14.24 28.60
CA LYS A 69 1.43 15.25 27.60
C LYS A 69 2.29 14.65 26.48
N ILE A 70 3.31 13.87 26.82
CA ILE A 70 4.15 13.16 25.84
C ILE A 70 3.33 12.16 25.01
N GLY A 71 2.44 11.40 25.67
CA GLY A 71 1.56 10.44 25.01
C GLY A 71 0.70 11.10 23.94
N VAL A 72 0.09 12.26 24.25
CA VAL A 72 -0.72 13.00 23.27
C VAL A 72 0.07 13.34 22.00
N ILE A 73 1.35 13.70 22.11
CA ILE A 73 2.19 13.94 20.92
C ILE A 73 2.29 12.71 20.05
N PHE A 74 2.69 11.59 20.64
CA PHE A 74 2.83 10.34 19.90
C PHE A 74 1.52 9.96 19.21
N PHE A 75 0.39 10.13 19.89
CA PHE A 75 -0.93 9.86 19.33
C PHE A 75 -1.26 10.75 18.12
N PHE A 76 -1.09 12.07 18.24
CA PHE A 76 -1.40 13.01 17.15
C PHE A 76 -0.50 12.76 15.93
N VAL A 77 0.81 12.62 16.16
CA VAL A 77 1.76 12.33 15.08
C VAL A 77 1.45 10.97 14.44
N ALA A 78 1.03 9.96 15.22
CA ALA A 78 0.61 8.67 14.68
C ALA A 78 -0.55 8.79 13.69
N GLN A 79 -1.54 9.66 13.93
CA GLN A 79 -2.63 9.89 12.96
C GLN A 79 -2.08 10.44 11.64
N GLY A 80 -1.18 11.43 11.71
CA GLY A 80 -0.51 11.95 10.52
C GLY A 80 0.25 10.86 9.76
N VAL A 81 0.97 9.98 10.48
CA VAL A 81 1.71 8.88 9.86
C VAL A 81 0.78 7.84 9.25
N TYR A 82 -0.36 7.53 9.89
CA TYR A 82 -1.35 6.61 9.32
C TYR A 82 -1.97 7.17 8.03
N LEU A 83 -2.22 8.48 7.97
CA LEU A 83 -2.61 9.13 6.71
C LEU A 83 -1.52 8.99 5.63
N CYS A 84 -0.24 9.10 6.01
CA CYS A 84 0.86 8.82 5.10
C CYS A 84 0.86 7.37 4.61
N VAL A 85 0.52 6.39 5.46
CA VAL A 85 0.35 4.98 5.04
C VAL A 85 -0.71 4.89 3.95
N ALA A 86 -1.88 5.50 4.13
CA ALA A 86 -2.94 5.49 3.12
C ALA A 86 -2.46 6.10 1.80
N PHE A 87 -1.76 7.24 1.82
CA PHE A 87 -1.20 7.82 0.60
C PHE A 87 -0.08 6.98 -0.03
N ALA A 88 0.76 6.35 0.79
CA ALA A 88 1.85 5.49 0.32
C ALA A 88 1.36 4.23 -0.38
N ILE A 89 0.18 3.71 -0.02
CA ILE A 89 -0.48 2.62 -0.74
C ILE A 89 -0.74 3.02 -2.20
N ARG A 90 -1.15 4.28 -2.44
CA ARG A 90 -1.38 4.81 -3.79
C ARG A 90 -0.09 5.10 -4.54
N SER A 91 0.84 5.81 -3.91
CA SER A 91 2.14 6.11 -4.53
C SER A 91 3.23 6.25 -3.47
N PRO A 92 4.43 5.68 -3.68
CA PRO A 92 5.49 5.65 -2.66
C PRO A 92 6.28 6.97 -2.58
N LYS A 93 5.59 8.11 -2.52
CA LYS A 93 6.21 9.44 -2.48
C LYS A 93 6.56 9.84 -1.04
N LYS A 94 7.83 10.16 -0.80
CA LYS A 94 8.34 10.51 0.55
C LYS A 94 7.79 11.83 1.09
N TRP A 95 7.47 12.78 0.21
CA TRP A 95 6.97 14.10 0.62
C TRP A 95 5.59 14.04 1.28
N TYR A 96 4.86 12.92 1.20
CA TYR A 96 3.64 12.72 1.97
C TYR A 96 3.85 12.83 3.49
N LEU A 97 5.08 12.61 3.99
CA LEU A 97 5.41 12.88 5.39
C LEU A 97 5.13 14.32 5.83
N LEU A 98 5.11 15.31 4.92
CA LEU A 98 4.75 16.68 5.27
C LEU A 98 3.33 16.82 5.83
N VAL A 99 2.46 15.85 5.55
CA VAL A 99 1.10 15.80 6.08
C VAL A 99 1.09 15.54 7.60
N THR A 100 2.20 15.12 8.22
CA THR A 100 2.31 15.01 9.69
C THR A 100 2.59 16.37 10.35
N LEU A 101 3.02 17.39 9.60
CA LEU A 101 3.44 18.67 10.18
C LEU A 101 2.33 19.37 10.96
N PRO A 102 1.07 19.49 10.47
CA PRO A 102 0.00 20.10 11.26
C PRO A 102 -0.25 19.38 12.58
N ALA A 103 -0.31 18.04 12.57
CA ALA A 103 -0.42 17.24 13.79
C ALA A 103 0.75 17.47 14.75
N PHE A 104 1.98 17.52 14.24
CA PHE A 104 3.16 17.78 15.05
C PHE A 104 3.11 19.18 15.68
N ILE A 105 2.83 20.23 14.90
CA ILE A 105 2.75 21.60 15.38
C ILE A 105 1.68 21.73 16.48
N VAL A 106 0.47 21.20 16.25
CA VAL A 106 -0.61 21.21 17.24
C VAL A 106 -0.24 20.41 18.49
N SER A 107 0.52 19.33 18.34
CA SER A 107 0.98 18.54 19.49
C SER A 107 2.11 19.21 20.28
N VAL A 108 2.97 20.01 19.63
CA VAL A 108 4.00 20.78 20.34
C VAL A 108 3.36 21.95 21.07
N THR A 109 2.43 22.68 20.45
CA THR A 109 1.68 23.73 21.18
C THR A 109 0.92 23.16 22.37
N TYR A 110 0.50 21.90 22.28
CA TYR A 110 -0.09 21.16 23.40
C TYR A 110 0.81 21.02 24.62
N LEU A 111 2.11 20.79 24.44
CA LEU A 111 3.03 20.67 25.57
C LEU A 111 3.08 21.94 26.41
N TRP A 112 2.98 23.09 25.75
CA TRP A 112 3.18 24.41 26.36
C TRP A 112 1.90 25.00 26.92
N PHE A 113 0.76 24.80 26.25
CA PHE A 113 -0.51 25.44 26.59
C PHE A 113 -1.62 24.45 26.97
N GLY A 114 -1.31 23.15 26.99
CA GLY A 114 -2.25 22.10 27.32
C GLY A 114 -2.51 22.00 28.82
N GLU A 115 -3.63 22.54 29.27
CA GLU A 115 -4.11 22.31 30.64
C GLU A 115 -4.93 21.02 30.73
N PHE A 116 -4.58 20.17 31.68
CA PHE A 116 -5.37 19.01 32.08
C PHE A 116 -5.58 19.07 33.58
N ARG A 117 -6.79 18.71 34.01
CA ARG A 117 -7.02 18.43 35.42
C ARG A 117 -6.92 16.92 35.62
N LEU A 118 -5.90 16.49 36.36
CA LEU A 118 -5.70 15.09 36.70
C LEU A 118 -6.49 14.72 37.96
N ILE A 119 -7.11 13.55 37.92
CA ILE A 119 -7.94 13.01 39.00
C ILE A 119 -7.52 11.56 39.22
N TYR A 120 -7.23 11.18 40.46
CA TYR A 120 -6.89 9.79 40.79
C TYR A 120 -8.16 8.96 41.00
N THR A 121 -8.26 7.81 40.33
CA THR A 121 -9.49 7.00 40.29
C THR A 121 -9.21 5.52 40.53
N SER A 122 -10.24 4.67 40.51
CA SER A 122 -10.09 3.21 40.68
C SER A 122 -9.26 2.56 39.56
N PHE A 123 -9.11 3.26 38.43
CA PHE A 123 -8.31 2.85 37.27
C PHE A 123 -6.99 3.65 37.14
N GLY A 124 -6.54 4.31 38.22
CA GLY A 124 -5.32 5.12 38.24
C GLY A 124 -5.57 6.59 37.89
N TRP A 125 -4.54 7.32 37.48
CA TRP A 125 -4.72 8.72 37.05
C TRP A 125 -5.62 8.82 35.83
N SER A 126 -6.65 9.64 35.90
CA SER A 126 -7.53 10.03 34.79
C SER A 126 -7.40 11.53 34.56
N TYR A 127 -8.01 12.02 33.48
CA TYR A 127 -7.94 13.44 33.13
C TYR A 127 -9.31 13.96 32.70
N THR A 128 -9.56 15.23 33.03
CA THR A 128 -10.60 16.03 32.38
C THR A 128 -9.94 17.18 31.63
N LEU A 129 -10.62 17.70 30.61
CA LEU A 129 -10.14 18.88 29.91
C LEU A 129 -10.23 20.10 30.83
N ALA A 130 -9.14 20.87 30.91
CA ALA A 130 -9.07 22.17 31.54
C ALA A 130 -8.59 23.19 30.50
N GLY A 131 -8.84 24.48 30.75
CA GLY A 131 -8.45 25.59 29.88
C GLY A 131 -9.59 26.15 29.02
N ASP A 132 -9.23 27.12 28.17
CA ASP A 132 -10.17 27.88 27.35
C ASP A 132 -10.83 27.02 26.24
N LEU A 133 -12.10 27.32 25.94
CA LEU A 133 -12.93 26.66 24.94
C LEU A 133 -12.26 26.65 23.56
N SER A 134 -11.55 27.74 23.22
CA SER A 134 -10.81 27.86 21.97
C SER A 134 -9.73 26.77 21.81
N SER A 135 -8.95 26.54 22.87
CA SER A 135 -7.90 25.51 22.90
C SER A 135 -8.49 24.11 22.79
N ILE A 136 -9.61 23.87 23.46
CA ILE A 136 -10.35 22.59 23.37
C ILE A 136 -10.86 22.37 21.95
N ALA A 137 -11.47 23.38 21.33
CA ALA A 137 -12.00 23.30 19.98
C ALA A 137 -10.90 22.97 18.95
N VAL A 138 -9.74 23.64 19.01
CA VAL A 138 -8.62 23.38 18.10
C VAL A 138 -8.14 21.93 18.17
N ARG A 139 -8.08 21.34 19.37
CA ARG A 139 -7.68 19.94 19.59
C ARG A 139 -8.67 18.97 18.93
N VAL A 140 -9.96 19.16 19.20
CA VAL A 140 -11.03 18.32 18.68
C VAL A 140 -11.11 18.43 17.17
N LEU A 141 -11.05 19.65 16.63
CA LEU A 141 -11.10 19.90 15.19
C LEU A 141 -9.90 19.30 14.45
N THR A 142 -8.69 19.44 14.99
CA THR A 142 -7.48 18.87 14.36
C THR A 142 -7.55 17.36 14.31
N ASN A 143 -7.83 16.71 15.44
CA ASN A 143 -7.97 15.25 15.48
C ASN A 143 -9.14 14.77 14.60
N GLY A 144 -10.28 15.47 14.63
CA GLY A 144 -11.42 15.18 13.77
C GLY A 144 -11.08 15.28 12.27
N ALA A 145 -10.36 16.33 11.87
CA ALA A 145 -9.92 16.53 10.49
C ALA A 145 -9.02 15.39 10.00
N TYR A 146 -8.05 14.94 10.81
CA TYR A 146 -7.22 13.78 10.45
C TYR A 146 -8.05 12.50 10.31
N ASN A 147 -8.94 12.22 11.27
CA ASN A 147 -9.80 11.03 11.21
C ASN A 147 -10.67 11.01 9.94
N ILE A 148 -11.30 12.15 9.61
CA ILE A 148 -12.11 12.29 8.38
C ILE A 148 -11.23 12.13 7.14
N THR A 149 -10.06 12.76 7.11
CA THR A 149 -9.16 12.71 5.96
C THR A 149 -8.63 11.29 5.72
N ILE A 150 -8.32 10.54 6.77
CA ILE A 150 -7.93 9.14 6.68
C ILE A 150 -9.06 8.29 6.12
N LEU A 151 -10.28 8.46 6.61
CA LEU A 151 -11.44 7.73 6.09
C LEU A 151 -11.72 8.05 4.62
N LEU A 152 -11.64 9.33 4.24
CA LEU A 152 -11.77 9.75 2.85
C LEU A 152 -10.66 9.15 1.97
N ALA A 153 -9.42 9.16 2.43
CA ALA A 153 -8.30 8.57 1.71
C ALA A 153 -8.52 7.06 1.47
N LEU A 154 -8.92 6.32 2.50
CA LEU A 154 -9.24 4.89 2.39
C LEU A 154 -10.46 4.65 1.48
N TYR A 155 -11.49 5.48 1.57
CA TYR A 155 -12.67 5.40 0.72
C TYR A 155 -12.35 5.64 -0.76
N PHE A 156 -11.55 6.66 -1.08
CA PHE A 156 -11.13 6.92 -2.45
C PHE A 156 -10.25 5.80 -3.01
N LEU A 157 -9.39 5.19 -2.19
CA LEU A 157 -8.65 4.00 -2.59
C LEU A 157 -9.59 2.82 -2.88
N TYR A 158 -10.58 2.60 -2.02
CA TYR A 158 -11.58 1.55 -2.21
C TYR A 158 -12.39 1.75 -3.51
N ARG A 159 -12.80 2.98 -3.80
CA ARG A 159 -13.53 3.34 -5.03
C ARG A 159 -12.67 3.16 -6.28
N ALA A 160 -11.38 3.46 -6.20
CA ALA A 160 -10.45 3.33 -7.32
C ALA A 160 -9.98 1.88 -7.56
N ALA A 161 -10.08 1.01 -6.54
CA ALA A 161 -9.67 -0.38 -6.65
C ALA A 161 -10.58 -1.16 -7.62
N THR A 162 -9.99 -1.78 -8.64
CA THR A 162 -10.70 -2.70 -9.55
C THR A 162 -10.61 -4.15 -9.07
N ASN A 163 -9.47 -4.53 -8.47
CA ASN A 163 -9.23 -5.88 -7.96
C ASN A 163 -10.09 -6.20 -6.71
N PRO A 164 -10.83 -7.33 -6.69
CA PRO A 164 -11.70 -7.71 -5.56
C PRO A 164 -10.96 -7.98 -4.24
N LEU A 165 -9.76 -8.55 -4.27
CA LEU A 165 -8.94 -8.75 -3.07
C LEU A 165 -8.52 -7.42 -2.45
N LEU A 166 -8.09 -6.46 -3.27
CA LEU A 166 -7.76 -5.12 -2.80
C LEU A 166 -8.97 -4.45 -2.14
N LYS A 167 -10.16 -4.55 -2.75
CA LYS A 167 -11.40 -4.04 -2.16
C LYS A 167 -11.66 -4.64 -0.78
N ARG A 168 -11.51 -5.97 -0.62
CA ARG A 168 -11.69 -6.63 0.69
C ARG A 168 -10.69 -6.11 1.73
N LYS A 169 -9.40 -6.00 1.37
CA LYS A 169 -8.35 -5.47 2.25
C LYS A 169 -8.66 -4.03 2.70
N LEU A 170 -8.96 -3.14 1.76
CA LEU A 170 -9.25 -1.73 2.04
C LEU A 170 -10.54 -1.57 2.85
N ASN A 171 -11.56 -2.39 2.57
CA ASN A 171 -12.82 -2.38 3.30
C ASN A 171 -12.60 -2.75 4.78
N THR A 172 -11.82 -3.79 5.06
CA THR A 172 -11.45 -4.16 6.43
C THR A 172 -10.70 -3.04 7.13
N LEU A 173 -9.69 -2.43 6.49
CA LEU A 173 -8.92 -1.33 7.07
C LEU A 173 -9.80 -0.10 7.36
N MET A 174 -10.71 0.23 6.44
CA MET A 174 -11.62 1.37 6.56
C MET A 174 -12.62 1.16 7.71
N TYR A 175 -13.29 0.01 7.79
CA TYR A 175 -14.23 -0.27 8.87
C TYR A 175 -13.53 -0.41 10.22
N ALA A 176 -12.35 -1.03 10.28
CA ALA A 176 -11.57 -1.10 11.51
C ALA A 176 -11.22 0.30 12.02
N TYR A 177 -10.76 1.18 11.12
CA TYR A 177 -10.45 2.55 11.46
C TYR A 177 -11.72 3.30 11.92
N LEU A 178 -12.83 3.18 11.20
CA LEU A 178 -14.09 3.84 11.56
C LEU A 178 -14.58 3.40 12.95
N ILE A 179 -14.66 2.09 13.20
CA ILE A 179 -15.25 1.54 14.43
C ILE A 179 -14.33 1.74 15.63
N PHE A 180 -13.06 1.34 15.53
CA PHE A 180 -12.16 1.32 16.68
C PHE A 180 -11.48 2.67 16.91
N GLN A 181 -11.02 3.32 15.84
CA GLN A 181 -10.27 4.58 15.95
C GLN A 181 -11.19 5.79 15.99
N PHE A 182 -12.08 5.95 15.00
CA PHE A 182 -12.87 7.18 14.92
C PHE A 182 -14.00 7.20 15.94
N ILE A 183 -14.87 6.19 15.93
CA ILE A 183 -16.04 6.12 16.83
C ILE A 183 -15.60 5.69 18.24
N GLY A 184 -14.98 4.52 18.37
CA GLY A 184 -14.65 3.92 19.65
C GLY A 184 -13.75 4.78 20.52
N PHE A 185 -12.65 5.29 19.95
CA PHE A 185 -11.71 6.12 20.71
C PHE A 185 -12.32 7.47 21.10
N SER A 186 -13.11 8.08 20.22
CA SER A 186 -13.81 9.33 20.53
C SER A 186 -14.82 9.15 21.64
N ILE A 187 -15.65 8.10 21.61
CA ILE A 187 -16.60 7.77 22.68
C ILE A 187 -15.86 7.53 23.99
N THR A 188 -14.78 6.73 23.97
CA THR A 188 -14.00 6.44 25.18
C THR A 188 -13.43 7.71 25.81
N ASN A 189 -12.89 8.63 25.01
CA ASN A 189 -12.39 9.90 25.52
C ASN A 189 -13.51 10.81 26.04
N LEU A 190 -14.65 10.88 25.36
CA LEU A 190 -15.80 11.65 25.83
C LEU A 190 -16.32 11.12 27.17
N LEU A 191 -16.37 9.80 27.34
CA LEU A 191 -16.74 9.17 28.60
C LEU A 191 -15.75 9.53 29.71
N LEU A 192 -14.43 9.43 29.47
CA LEU A 192 -13.42 9.82 30.46
C LEU A 192 -13.52 11.29 30.88
N ILE A 193 -13.86 12.17 29.95
CA ILE A 193 -14.08 13.60 30.22
C ILE A 193 -15.36 13.82 31.04
N ALA A 194 -16.45 13.11 30.71
CA ALA A 194 -17.73 13.23 31.41
C ALA A 194 -17.73 12.57 32.81
N GLY A 195 -16.94 11.50 32.98
CA GLY A 195 -16.79 10.76 34.22
C GLY A 195 -15.37 10.21 34.36
N ALA A 196 -14.62 10.75 35.31
CA ALA A 196 -13.20 10.41 35.47
C ALA A 196 -12.95 8.94 35.87
N ASP A 197 -13.87 8.32 36.62
CA ASP A 197 -13.77 6.95 37.13
C ASP A 197 -14.41 5.91 36.20
N ILE A 198 -14.19 6.07 34.89
CA ILE A 198 -14.60 5.12 33.86
C ILE A 198 -13.38 4.31 33.39
N PRO A 199 -13.51 2.99 33.13
CA PRO A 199 -12.41 2.19 32.60
C PRO A 199 -11.87 2.78 31.28
N PRO A 200 -10.54 2.95 31.15
CA PRO A 200 -9.98 3.50 29.93
C PRO A 200 -9.86 2.40 28.87
N PHE A 201 -10.74 2.39 27.87
CA PHE A 201 -10.78 1.35 26.82
C PHE A 201 -9.80 1.56 25.65
N GLY A 202 -8.96 2.61 25.70
CA GLY A 202 -8.12 3.02 24.58
C GLY A 202 -7.18 1.92 24.08
N GLY A 203 -6.59 1.13 24.98
CA GLY A 203 -5.69 0.05 24.58
C GLY A 203 -6.41 -1.13 23.92
N ILE A 204 -7.57 -1.54 24.43
CA ILE A 204 -8.43 -2.58 23.82
C ILE A 204 -8.79 -2.17 22.39
N LEU A 205 -9.18 -0.93 22.17
CA LEU A 205 -9.50 -0.42 20.83
C LEU A 205 -8.30 -0.48 19.88
N HIS A 206 -7.11 -0.11 20.35
CA HIS A 206 -5.89 -0.24 19.54
C HIS A 206 -5.48 -1.70 19.30
N VAL A 207 -5.67 -2.61 20.26
CA VAL A 207 -5.49 -4.05 20.04
C VAL A 207 -6.41 -4.54 18.94
N MET A 208 -7.70 -4.21 19.00
CA MET A 208 -8.68 -4.59 17.97
C MET A 208 -8.32 -4.00 16.61
N MET A 209 -7.84 -2.75 16.56
CA MET A 209 -7.36 -2.12 15.34
C MET A 209 -6.15 -2.86 14.74
N PHE A 210 -5.13 -3.20 15.55
CA PHE A 210 -3.96 -3.95 15.07
C PHE A 210 -4.32 -5.38 14.64
N VAL A 211 -5.25 -6.04 15.33
CA VAL A 211 -5.76 -7.37 14.94
C VAL A 211 -6.49 -7.29 13.60
N ALA A 212 -7.40 -6.33 13.43
CA ALA A 212 -8.12 -6.16 12.17
C ALA A 212 -7.18 -5.79 11.01
N MET A 213 -6.18 -4.94 11.28
CA MET A 213 -5.15 -4.61 10.32
C MET A 213 -4.29 -5.83 9.98
N SER A 214 -3.86 -6.63 10.95
CA SER A 214 -3.16 -7.90 10.73
C SER A 214 -4.00 -8.86 9.86
N TYR A 215 -5.28 -9.00 10.17
CA TYR A 215 -6.21 -9.78 9.36
C TYR A 215 -6.24 -9.29 7.91
N ALA A 216 -6.47 -7.99 7.67
CA ALA A 216 -6.46 -7.39 6.33
C ALA A 216 -5.17 -7.68 5.56
N LEU A 217 -4.02 -7.60 6.24
CA LEU A 217 -2.70 -7.80 5.65
C LEU A 217 -2.45 -9.27 5.28
N THR A 218 -3.08 -10.20 5.99
CA THR A 218 -2.96 -11.65 5.75
C THR A 218 -4.00 -12.23 4.79
N ILE A 219 -5.01 -11.46 4.35
CA ILE A 219 -5.97 -11.93 3.33
C ILE A 219 -5.19 -12.33 2.07
N LYS A 220 -5.28 -13.61 1.70
CA LYS A 220 -4.67 -14.20 0.52
C LYS A 220 -5.65 -14.18 -0.66
N PRO A 221 -5.15 -14.15 -1.91
CA PRO A 221 -5.99 -14.42 -3.08
C PRO A 221 -6.60 -15.81 -2.97
N LYS A 222 -7.85 -15.94 -3.39
CA LYS A 222 -8.48 -17.23 -3.60
C LYS A 222 -7.73 -17.94 -4.74
N ALA A 223 -7.34 -19.19 -4.50
CA ALA A 223 -6.73 -20.02 -5.53
C ALA A 223 -7.82 -20.42 -6.52
N THR A 224 -7.70 -19.97 -7.77
CA THR A 224 -8.58 -20.38 -8.85
C THR A 224 -7.75 -21.09 -9.90
N ILE A 225 -8.17 -22.29 -10.29
CA ILE A 225 -7.66 -22.96 -11.48
C ILE A 225 -8.43 -22.37 -12.65
N THR A 226 -7.87 -21.36 -13.30
CA THR A 226 -8.48 -20.79 -14.50
C THR A 226 -8.14 -21.71 -15.68
N TYR A 227 -9.13 -22.46 -16.17
CA TYR A 227 -9.02 -23.26 -17.40
C TYR A 227 -9.10 -22.33 -18.63
N LEU A 228 -8.02 -21.63 -18.94
CA LEU A 228 -7.86 -20.98 -20.25
C LEU A 228 -7.08 -21.90 -21.18
N GLN A 229 -7.44 -21.93 -22.46
CA GLN A 229 -6.61 -22.58 -23.47
C GLN A 229 -5.24 -21.89 -23.49
N VAL A 230 -4.23 -22.59 -22.97
CA VAL A 230 -2.86 -22.07 -22.83
C VAL A 230 -2.26 -21.66 -24.18
N SER A 231 -2.77 -22.20 -25.28
CA SER A 231 -2.31 -21.91 -26.65
C SER A 231 -2.81 -20.57 -27.20
N SER A 232 -3.94 -20.03 -26.73
CA SER A 232 -4.55 -18.81 -27.28
C SER A 232 -3.84 -17.53 -26.82
N LEU A 233 -4.07 -16.42 -27.52
CA LEU A 233 -3.50 -15.12 -27.15
C LEU A 233 -4.02 -14.70 -25.77
N SER A 234 -5.32 -14.84 -25.52
CA SER A 234 -5.95 -14.61 -24.22
C SER A 234 -5.30 -15.42 -23.11
N GLY A 235 -5.05 -16.71 -23.32
CA GLY A 235 -4.42 -17.59 -22.33
C GLY A 235 -2.99 -17.16 -21.99
N ARG A 236 -2.18 -16.87 -23.02
CA ARG A 236 -0.80 -16.42 -22.84
C ARG A 236 -0.72 -15.04 -22.19
N TYR A 237 -1.56 -14.10 -22.61
CA TYR A 237 -1.63 -12.77 -22.03
C TYR A 237 -2.09 -12.84 -20.56
N THR A 238 -3.06 -13.70 -20.25
CA THR A 238 -3.47 -13.95 -18.88
C THR A 238 -2.31 -14.46 -18.02
N ARG A 239 -1.53 -15.43 -18.50
CA ARG A 239 -0.35 -15.91 -17.77
C ARG A 239 0.66 -14.79 -17.50
N PHE A 240 0.94 -13.95 -18.50
CA PHE A 240 1.78 -12.77 -18.34
C PHE A 240 1.25 -11.81 -17.27
N LEU A 241 -0.06 -11.49 -17.30
CA LEU A 241 -0.68 -10.59 -16.30
C LEU A 241 -0.56 -11.13 -14.87
N ASN A 242 -0.71 -12.44 -14.69
CA ASN A 242 -0.55 -13.07 -13.38
C ASN A 242 0.92 -13.01 -12.92
N ASN A 243 1.88 -13.33 -13.81
CA ASN A 243 3.31 -13.21 -13.50
C ASN A 243 3.71 -11.76 -13.15
N LEU A 244 3.18 -10.78 -13.89
CA LEU A 244 3.36 -9.36 -13.57
C LEU A 244 2.81 -9.04 -12.18
N LEU A 245 1.57 -9.43 -11.88
CA LEU A 245 0.94 -9.17 -10.58
C LEU A 245 1.68 -9.83 -9.41
N ASP A 246 2.34 -10.97 -9.64
CA ASP A 246 3.14 -11.66 -8.61
C ASP A 246 4.52 -11.04 -8.43
N THR A 247 5.07 -10.40 -9.46
CA THR A 247 6.36 -9.70 -9.39
C THR A 247 6.24 -8.31 -8.76
N LEU A 248 5.06 -7.68 -8.83
CA LEU A 248 4.84 -6.34 -8.28
C LEU A 248 4.92 -6.31 -6.74
N PRO A 249 5.59 -5.29 -6.15
CA PRO A 249 5.82 -5.22 -4.71
C PRO A 249 4.61 -4.67 -3.93
N GLY A 250 4.55 -4.99 -2.64
CA GLY A 250 3.58 -4.41 -1.71
C GLY A 250 2.29 -5.22 -1.63
N ALA A 251 2.43 -6.55 -1.53
CA ALA A 251 1.31 -7.47 -1.41
C ALA A 251 0.50 -7.28 -0.12
N ALA A 252 1.18 -6.98 0.99
CA ALA A 252 0.56 -6.89 2.32
C ALA A 252 -0.55 -5.82 2.36
N LEU A 253 -0.18 -4.57 2.11
CA LEU A 253 -1.09 -3.41 2.10
C LEU A 253 -1.85 -3.24 0.78
N GLY A 254 -1.60 -4.10 -0.21
CA GLY A 254 -2.32 -4.13 -1.48
C GLY A 254 -1.85 -3.11 -2.54
N GLN A 255 -0.69 -2.48 -2.32
CA GLN A 255 -0.07 -1.58 -3.29
C GLN A 255 0.16 -2.25 -4.65
N LYS A 256 0.53 -3.54 -4.68
CA LYS A 256 0.74 -4.27 -5.93
C LYS A 256 -0.48 -4.29 -6.86
N TYR A 257 -1.68 -4.36 -6.29
CA TYR A 257 -2.92 -4.37 -7.06
C TYR A 257 -3.26 -2.99 -7.65
N LEU A 258 -2.83 -1.91 -6.99
CA LEU A 258 -2.95 -0.56 -7.53
C LEU A 258 -1.95 -0.33 -8.66
N LEU A 259 -0.70 -0.76 -8.49
CA LEU A 259 0.31 -0.72 -9.55
C LEU A 259 -0.15 -1.53 -10.78
N PHE A 260 -0.74 -2.70 -10.56
CA PHE A 260 -1.32 -3.49 -11.63
C PHE A 260 -2.48 -2.77 -12.32
N SER A 261 -3.36 -2.11 -11.55
CA SER A 261 -4.45 -1.32 -12.14
C SER A 261 -3.94 -0.14 -12.95
N GLN A 262 -2.83 0.48 -12.54
CA GLN A 262 -2.15 1.53 -13.29
C GLN A 262 -1.56 0.98 -14.60
N PHE A 263 -0.87 -0.17 -14.56
CA PHE A 263 -0.40 -0.87 -15.74
C PHE A 263 -1.51 -1.12 -16.75
N VAL A 264 -2.66 -1.67 -16.29
CA VAL A 264 -3.83 -1.96 -17.15
C VAL A 264 -4.35 -0.70 -17.87
N LYS A 265 -4.30 0.46 -17.20
CA LYS A 265 -4.71 1.75 -17.76
C LYS A 265 -3.68 2.31 -18.73
N GLU A 266 -2.41 2.32 -18.35
CA GLU A 266 -1.32 2.87 -19.18
C GLU A 266 -1.10 2.07 -20.46
N THR A 267 -1.38 0.76 -20.43
CA THR A 267 -1.32 -0.12 -21.60
C THR A 267 -2.62 -0.17 -22.40
N ASN A 268 -3.67 0.55 -21.98
CA ASN A 268 -4.99 0.59 -22.61
C ASN A 268 -5.65 -0.80 -22.77
N ILE A 269 -5.42 -1.72 -21.83
CA ILE A 269 -6.03 -3.06 -21.85
C ILE A 269 -7.24 -3.20 -20.92
N GLU A 270 -7.66 -2.13 -20.25
CA GLU A 270 -8.80 -2.12 -19.33
C GLU A 270 -10.08 -2.78 -19.89
N PRO A 271 -10.49 -2.57 -21.16
CA PRO A 271 -11.68 -3.23 -21.71
C PRO A 271 -11.56 -4.76 -21.79
N TYR A 272 -10.34 -5.29 -21.84
CA TYR A 272 -10.05 -6.72 -22.05
C TYR A 272 -9.67 -7.44 -20.76
N VAL A 273 -9.52 -6.72 -19.64
CA VAL A 273 -9.16 -7.32 -18.36
C VAL A 273 -10.39 -7.47 -17.48
N LYS A 274 -10.70 -8.71 -17.12
CA LYS A 274 -11.71 -9.04 -16.09
C LYS A 274 -11.04 -9.74 -14.92
N TYR A 275 -11.73 -9.75 -13.78
CA TYR A 275 -11.29 -10.53 -12.63
C TYR A 275 -12.19 -11.75 -12.47
N VAL A 276 -11.59 -12.93 -12.43
CA VAL A 276 -12.25 -14.15 -11.96
C VAL A 276 -11.74 -14.42 -10.56
N GLU A 277 -12.63 -14.26 -9.58
CA GLU A 277 -12.26 -14.16 -8.17
C GLU A 277 -11.25 -13.02 -7.94
N ASP A 278 -9.97 -13.35 -7.73
CA ASP A 278 -8.92 -12.37 -7.43
C ASP A 278 -7.88 -12.23 -8.56
N GLN A 279 -7.95 -13.08 -9.58
CA GLN A 279 -6.94 -13.15 -10.63
C GLN A 279 -7.39 -12.41 -11.89
N PRO A 280 -6.49 -11.63 -12.52
CA PRO A 280 -6.78 -10.99 -13.78
C PRO A 280 -6.83 -12.03 -14.90
N ILE A 281 -7.82 -11.91 -15.77
CA ILE A 281 -7.96 -12.65 -17.02
C ILE A 281 -8.03 -11.66 -18.18
N PHE A 282 -7.31 -11.96 -19.25
CA PHE A 282 -7.42 -11.24 -20.52
C PHE A 282 -8.46 -11.96 -21.37
N THR A 283 -9.55 -11.30 -21.79
CA THR A 283 -10.71 -11.97 -22.38
C THR A 283 -10.75 -11.95 -23.91
N GLU A 284 -9.79 -11.32 -24.56
CA GLU A 284 -9.80 -11.07 -25.99
C GLU A 284 -8.69 -11.86 -26.69
N ASP A 285 -9.00 -12.56 -27.78
CA ASP A 285 -8.01 -13.28 -28.59
C ASP A 285 -7.55 -12.46 -29.80
N ARG A 286 -8.35 -11.46 -30.22
CA ARG A 286 -8.05 -10.59 -31.36
C ARG A 286 -8.32 -9.13 -31.03
N PRO A 287 -7.56 -8.51 -30.11
CA PRO A 287 -7.79 -7.12 -29.77
C PRO A 287 -7.39 -6.24 -30.98
N PRO A 288 -8.27 -5.32 -31.43
CA PRO A 288 -8.07 -4.54 -32.65
C PRO A 288 -6.84 -3.63 -32.62
N THR A 289 -6.28 -3.39 -31.43
CA THR A 289 -5.12 -2.53 -31.21
C THR A 289 -3.92 -3.31 -30.64
N ILE A 290 -3.80 -4.62 -30.93
CA ILE A 290 -2.76 -5.49 -30.35
C ILE A 290 -1.34 -4.94 -30.52
N VAL A 291 -1.00 -4.36 -31.67
CA VAL A 291 0.33 -3.77 -31.91
C VAL A 291 0.59 -2.60 -30.95
N SER A 292 -0.41 -1.73 -30.76
CA SER A 292 -0.31 -0.60 -29.81
C SER A 292 -0.25 -1.08 -28.35
N ILE A 293 -1.00 -2.15 -28.02
CA ILE A 293 -0.95 -2.78 -26.70
C ILE A 293 0.45 -3.33 -26.43
N ILE A 294 1.07 -4.01 -27.41
CA ILE A 294 2.43 -4.53 -27.29
C ILE A 294 3.43 -3.40 -27.10
N GLU A 295 3.34 -2.36 -27.93
CA GLU A 295 4.20 -1.20 -27.81
C GLU A 295 4.16 -0.58 -26.41
N LYS A 296 2.95 -0.31 -25.89
CA LYS A 296 2.76 0.29 -24.57
C LYS A 296 3.20 -0.64 -23.45
N THR A 297 2.98 -1.94 -23.59
CA THR A 297 3.44 -2.92 -22.61
C THR A 297 4.96 -2.94 -22.54
N LEU A 298 5.65 -2.96 -23.67
CA LEU A 298 7.11 -2.90 -23.71
C LEU A 298 7.66 -1.60 -23.15
N ASN A 299 7.06 -0.45 -23.47
CA ASN A 299 7.41 0.84 -22.86
C ASN A 299 7.30 0.77 -21.34
N TYR A 300 6.17 0.28 -20.82
CA TYR A 300 5.97 0.15 -19.39
C TYR A 300 7.04 -0.73 -18.74
N LEU A 301 7.32 -1.91 -19.31
CA LEU A 301 8.33 -2.83 -18.78
C LEU A 301 9.73 -2.20 -18.79
N GLN A 302 10.08 -1.45 -19.84
CA GLN A 302 11.36 -0.76 -19.95
C GLN A 302 11.49 0.38 -18.93
N GLU A 303 10.48 1.25 -18.84
CA GLU A 303 10.44 2.37 -17.89
C GLU A 303 10.55 1.91 -16.43
N HIS A 304 9.91 0.79 -16.10
CA HIS A 304 9.90 0.21 -14.75
C HIS A 304 11.01 -0.82 -14.52
N LYS A 305 11.91 -1.02 -15.49
CA LYS A 305 13.05 -1.97 -15.42
C LYS A 305 12.64 -3.41 -15.09
N LEU A 306 11.52 -3.86 -15.65
CA LEU A 306 10.93 -5.19 -15.43
C LEU A 306 11.42 -6.20 -16.49
N ILE A 307 12.73 -6.26 -16.72
CA ILE A 307 13.36 -7.13 -17.73
C ILE A 307 12.99 -8.61 -17.51
N SER A 308 12.90 -9.05 -16.25
CA SER A 308 12.56 -10.43 -15.88
C SER A 308 11.17 -10.89 -16.34
N LEU A 309 10.30 -9.98 -16.77
CA LEU A 309 8.97 -10.32 -17.28
C LEU A 309 8.95 -10.53 -18.80
N LEU A 310 10.03 -10.19 -19.52
CA LEU A 310 10.09 -10.32 -20.97
C LEU A 310 9.89 -11.77 -21.42
N ASP A 311 10.51 -12.75 -20.75
CA ASP A 311 10.32 -14.18 -21.05
C ASP A 311 8.85 -14.60 -20.98
N SER A 312 8.12 -14.09 -19.97
CA SER A 312 6.71 -14.37 -19.82
C SER A 312 5.84 -13.64 -20.85
N TYR A 313 6.36 -12.57 -21.44
CA TYR A 313 5.67 -11.76 -22.44
C TYR A 313 5.94 -12.23 -23.88
N LEU A 314 7.08 -12.86 -24.16
CA LEU A 314 7.43 -13.40 -25.48
C LEU A 314 6.33 -14.29 -26.09
N PRO A 315 5.71 -15.24 -25.35
CA PRO A 315 4.62 -16.05 -25.89
C PRO A 315 3.43 -15.22 -26.37
N VAL A 316 3.18 -14.05 -25.75
CA VAL A 316 2.12 -13.10 -26.14
C VAL A 316 2.47 -12.46 -27.48
N ILE A 317 3.71 -11.98 -27.64
CA ILE A 317 4.20 -11.41 -28.89
C ILE A 317 4.07 -12.43 -30.02
N ASN A 318 4.53 -13.66 -29.80
CA ASN A 318 4.45 -14.73 -30.80
C ASN A 318 3.01 -15.13 -31.15
N ALA A 319 2.10 -15.11 -30.18
CA ALA A 319 0.68 -15.35 -30.45
C ALA A 319 0.01 -14.19 -31.21
N ALA A 320 0.46 -12.95 -31.01
CA ALA A 320 0.00 -11.82 -31.80
C ALA A 320 0.44 -11.98 -33.26
N TYR A 321 1.72 -12.27 -33.52
CA TYR A 321 2.23 -12.50 -34.87
C TYR A 321 1.41 -13.53 -35.66
N ALA A 322 1.07 -14.66 -35.03
CA ALA A 322 0.29 -15.73 -35.68
C ALA A 322 -1.12 -15.28 -36.14
N ASN A 323 -1.65 -14.19 -35.59
CA ASN A 323 -3.01 -13.70 -35.87
C ASN A 323 -3.04 -12.37 -36.62
N LEU A 324 -1.89 -11.76 -36.91
CA LEU A 324 -1.80 -10.43 -37.52
C LEU A 324 -1.77 -10.50 -39.06
N PRO A 325 -2.49 -9.59 -39.76
CA PRO A 325 -2.28 -9.37 -41.19
C PRO A 325 -0.85 -8.88 -41.48
N ALA A 326 -0.35 -9.13 -42.69
CA ALA A 326 1.03 -8.81 -43.08
C ALA A 326 1.44 -7.34 -42.82
N GLN A 327 0.53 -6.39 -43.06
CA GLN A 327 0.77 -4.96 -42.81
C GLN A 327 0.94 -4.64 -41.31
N GLU A 328 0.17 -5.28 -40.43
CA GLU A 328 0.29 -5.07 -38.99
C GLU A 328 1.49 -5.82 -38.41
N ALA A 329 1.84 -6.97 -38.98
CA ALA A 329 3.07 -7.67 -38.63
C ALA A 329 4.32 -6.83 -38.92
N GLN A 330 4.35 -6.09 -40.04
CA GLN A 330 5.44 -5.13 -40.33
C GLN A 330 5.50 -3.99 -39.30
N LYS A 331 4.36 -3.44 -38.90
CA LYS A 331 4.31 -2.43 -37.83
C LYS A 331 4.82 -2.97 -36.50
N LEU A 332 4.49 -4.22 -36.19
CA LEU A 332 5.00 -4.89 -35.00
C LEU A 332 6.53 -5.08 -35.08
N ASP A 333 7.08 -5.44 -36.25
CA ASP A 333 8.53 -5.51 -36.46
C ASP A 333 9.21 -4.18 -36.12
N GLU A 334 8.67 -3.05 -36.59
CA GLU A 334 9.20 -1.71 -36.27
C GLU A 334 9.16 -1.40 -34.77
N VAL A 335 8.05 -1.75 -34.10
CA VAL A 335 7.89 -1.55 -32.66
C VAL A 335 8.96 -2.33 -31.87
N LEU A 336 9.23 -3.57 -32.28
CA LEU A 336 10.21 -4.43 -31.60
C LEU A 336 11.65 -4.02 -31.91
N LEU A 337 11.96 -3.66 -33.16
CA LEU A 337 13.30 -3.22 -33.57
C LEU A 337 13.71 -1.92 -32.88
N ARG A 338 12.79 -0.97 -32.69
CA ARG A 338 13.05 0.26 -31.90
C ARG A 338 13.44 -0.02 -30.44
N ARG A 339 13.19 -1.24 -29.95
CA ARG A 339 13.46 -1.68 -28.57
C ARG A 339 14.43 -2.86 -28.54
N ALA A 340 15.21 -3.06 -29.60
CA ALA A 340 16.10 -4.21 -29.74
C ALA A 340 17.07 -4.37 -28.56
N GLU A 341 17.70 -3.29 -28.09
CA GLU A 341 18.60 -3.32 -26.93
C GLU A 341 17.91 -3.86 -25.66
N PHE A 342 16.68 -3.42 -25.40
CA PHE A 342 15.91 -3.86 -24.25
C PHE A 342 15.49 -5.33 -24.37
N LEU A 343 15.10 -5.77 -25.57
CA LEU A 343 14.74 -7.16 -25.86
C LEU A 343 15.95 -8.10 -25.83
N LEU A 344 17.12 -7.62 -26.27
CA LEU A 344 18.40 -8.33 -26.17
C LEU A 344 18.84 -8.49 -24.72
N ALA A 345 18.69 -7.44 -23.90
CA ALA A 345 19.03 -7.49 -22.48
C ALA A 345 18.22 -8.53 -21.69
N GLY A 346 17.08 -8.99 -22.23
CA GLY A 346 16.27 -10.08 -21.68
C GLY A 346 16.30 -11.37 -22.50
N ASP A 347 17.22 -11.53 -23.46
CA ASP A 347 17.34 -12.69 -24.35
C ASP A 347 16.06 -13.07 -25.15
N VAL A 348 15.09 -12.15 -25.21
CA VAL A 348 13.78 -12.40 -25.83
C VAL A 348 13.80 -12.19 -27.33
N LEU A 349 14.67 -11.31 -27.82
CA LEU A 349 14.73 -10.97 -29.24
C LEU A 349 14.93 -12.21 -30.14
N TYR A 350 15.76 -13.16 -29.71
CA TYR A 350 16.04 -14.40 -30.43
C TYR A 350 14.82 -15.30 -30.60
N GLY A 351 13.86 -15.22 -29.67
CA GLY A 351 12.68 -16.06 -29.63
C GLY A 351 11.47 -15.50 -30.38
N VAL A 352 11.55 -14.26 -30.91
CA VAL A 352 10.43 -13.63 -31.62
C VAL A 352 10.23 -14.27 -32.99
N ASP A 353 9.03 -14.82 -33.21
CA ASP A 353 8.57 -15.41 -34.49
C ASP A 353 9.62 -16.35 -35.13
N GLY A 354 10.24 -17.22 -34.31
CA GLY A 354 11.26 -18.17 -34.78
C GLY A 354 12.60 -17.53 -35.17
N GLY A 355 12.94 -16.37 -34.63
CA GLY A 355 14.21 -15.67 -34.90
C GLY A 355 14.15 -14.73 -36.10
N ARG A 356 12.97 -14.48 -36.67
CA ARG A 356 12.76 -13.62 -37.84
C ARG A 356 13.33 -12.21 -37.68
N LEU A 357 13.32 -11.65 -36.47
CA LEU A 357 13.86 -10.30 -36.22
C LEU A 357 15.39 -10.24 -36.28
N MET A 358 16.09 -11.32 -35.94
CA MET A 358 17.56 -11.38 -36.02
C MET A 358 18.05 -11.21 -37.45
N GLN A 359 17.36 -11.82 -38.40
CA GLN A 359 17.65 -11.67 -39.83
C GLN A 359 17.55 -10.22 -40.31
N LYS A 360 16.80 -9.35 -39.62
CA LYS A 360 16.67 -7.94 -39.98
C LYS A 360 17.72 -7.04 -39.33
N ILE A 361 18.32 -7.48 -38.23
CA ILE A 361 19.38 -6.76 -37.51
C ILE A 361 20.75 -7.14 -38.10
N GLU A 362 20.97 -8.40 -38.46
CA GLU A 362 22.21 -8.83 -39.13
C GLU A 362 22.34 -8.27 -40.56
N VAL A 363 21.24 -7.86 -41.19
CA VAL A 363 21.23 -7.17 -42.50
C VAL A 363 21.64 -5.69 -42.37
N ASP A 364 21.94 -5.20 -41.16
CA ASP A 364 22.47 -3.85 -40.94
C ASP A 364 23.97 -3.73 -41.31
N LYS A 365 24.20 -3.55 -42.63
CA LYS A 365 25.21 -2.73 -43.35
C LYS A 365 26.66 -2.55 -42.85
N SER A 366 27.16 -3.27 -41.85
CA SER A 366 28.60 -3.20 -41.50
C SER A 366 29.51 -3.95 -42.49
N LEU A 367 28.96 -4.89 -43.26
CA LEU A 367 29.69 -5.68 -44.26
C LEU A 367 29.47 -5.24 -45.72
N ASN A 368 28.64 -4.22 -45.98
CA ASN A 368 28.41 -3.73 -47.35
C ASN A 368 29.54 -2.84 -47.91
N ASN A 369 30.62 -2.65 -47.14
CA ASN A 369 31.79 -1.85 -47.52
C ASN A 369 33.08 -2.68 -47.60
N VAL A 370 33.00 -4.00 -47.76
CA VAL A 370 34.16 -4.78 -48.22
C VAL A 370 34.07 -4.89 -49.74
N PRO A 371 34.94 -4.22 -50.51
CA PRO A 371 34.99 -4.37 -51.96
C PRO A 371 35.40 -5.81 -52.31
N ASP A 372 34.75 -6.40 -53.33
CA ASP A 372 35.06 -7.73 -53.91
C ASP A 372 36.44 -7.83 -54.61
N THR A 373 37.43 -7.01 -54.25
CA THR A 373 38.72 -6.93 -54.97
C THR A 373 39.94 -7.43 -54.21
N GLU A 374 39.78 -8.25 -53.15
CA GLU A 374 40.91 -8.97 -52.54
C GLU A 374 40.65 -10.49 -52.43
N ALA A 375 40.11 -11.07 -53.50
CA ALA A 375 40.21 -12.50 -53.76
C ALA A 375 40.71 -12.71 -55.20
N ALA A 376 42.01 -12.47 -55.41
CA ALA A 376 42.77 -12.97 -56.54
C ALA A 376 44.17 -13.36 -56.07
#